data_AF-A6KFS4-F1
#
_entry.id   AF-A6KFS4-F1
#
_cell.length_a   1.000
_cell.length_b   1.000
_cell.length_c   1.000
_cell.angle_alpha   90.00
_cell.angle_beta   90.00
_cell.angle_gamma   90.00
#
_symmetry.space_group_name_H-M   'P 1'
#
loop_
_entity.id
_entity.type
_entity.pdbx_description
1 polymer ?
#
loop_
_entity_poly.entity_id
_entity_poly.type
_entity_poly.pdbx_seq_one_letter_code
_entity_poly.pdbx_strand_id
1 'polypeptide(L)'
;MYRRLGEVLLLSRAGPAALGSAAADSAALLGWARGQPSAVPQPGLTPVARRHYSEAATDREDDPNFFKMVEGFFDRGASIVEDKLVEDLKTRENEEQKRNRVRGILRIIKPCNHVLSLSFPIRRDDGSWEVIEGYRAQHSQHRTPCKGGIRYSTDVSVDEVKALASLMTYKCAVVDVPFGGAKAGVKINPKNYTDNELEKITRRFTMELAKKGFIGLLNRSVPQKYQTLFI
;
A
#
# COMPACT_ATOMS: atom_id res chain seq x y z
N MET A 1 -19.15 -16.86 18.12
CA MET A 1 -19.35 -17.92 17.12
C MET A 1 -18.35 -17.78 15.96
N TYR A 2 -17.04 -17.80 16.25
CA TYR A 2 -15.94 -18.03 15.29
C TYR A 2 -14.68 -18.34 16.13
N ARG A 3 -14.45 -19.62 16.46
CA ARG A 3 -13.26 -20.07 17.23
C ARG A 3 -12.80 -21.49 16.87
N ARG A 4 -13.16 -22.04 15.71
CA ARG A 4 -12.88 -23.45 15.37
C ARG A 4 -12.63 -23.70 13.88
N LEU A 5 -11.61 -23.07 13.29
CA LEU A 5 -11.13 -23.43 11.93
C LEU A 5 -9.63 -23.08 11.75
N GLY A 6 -8.80 -23.32 12.78
CA GLY A 6 -7.36 -22.97 12.74
C GLY A 6 -6.38 -24.07 13.15
N GLU A 7 -6.84 -25.31 13.37
CA GLU A 7 -6.04 -26.33 14.08
C GLU A 7 -5.67 -27.58 13.25
N VAL A 8 -5.63 -27.51 11.92
CA VAL A 8 -5.37 -28.70 11.07
C VAL A 8 -4.20 -28.57 10.09
N LEU A 9 -3.32 -27.56 10.22
CA LEU A 9 -2.21 -27.39 9.25
C LEU A 9 -0.81 -27.17 9.85
N LEU A 10 -0.52 -27.75 11.02
CA LEU A 10 0.79 -27.61 11.69
C LEU A 10 1.43 -28.93 12.16
N LEU A 11 0.98 -30.07 11.64
CA LEU A 11 1.52 -31.38 11.99
C LEU A 11 1.67 -32.27 10.75
N SER A 12 2.71 -32.03 9.95
CA SER A 12 3.41 -33.11 9.23
C SER A 12 4.65 -32.57 8.51
N ARG A 13 5.82 -32.80 9.12
CA ARG A 13 7.08 -33.29 8.51
C ARG A 13 8.31 -32.72 9.22
N ALA A 14 8.72 -33.45 10.25
CA ALA A 14 10.04 -33.38 10.85
C ALA A 14 10.93 -34.50 10.27
N GLY A 15 12.11 -34.12 9.78
CA GLY A 15 13.37 -34.89 9.73
C GLY A 15 13.57 -35.97 8.63
N PRO A 16 14.82 -36.50 8.47
CA PRO A 16 16.07 -36.14 9.15
C PRO A 16 17.29 -35.90 8.23
N ALA A 17 18.43 -35.66 8.88
CA ALA A 17 19.72 -35.15 8.41
C ALA A 17 20.71 -36.20 7.85
N ALA A 18 21.73 -35.71 7.11
CA ALA A 18 23.11 -36.23 7.01
C ALA A 18 23.97 -35.15 6.29
N LEU A 19 24.93 -34.41 6.88
CA LEU A 19 26.30 -34.73 7.37
C LEU A 19 27.29 -35.26 6.31
N GLY A 20 28.38 -34.49 6.12
CA GLY A 20 29.64 -34.89 5.43
C GLY A 20 30.13 -33.82 4.44
N SER A 21 30.96 -32.84 4.82
CA SER A 21 32.44 -32.89 4.86
C SER A 21 33.13 -33.09 3.51
N ALA A 22 33.85 -32.08 3.00
CA ALA A 22 35.28 -32.12 2.68
C ALA A 22 35.71 -30.90 1.83
N ALA A 23 36.89 -30.40 2.14
CA ALA A 23 37.57 -29.26 1.54
C ALA A 23 38.45 -29.62 0.34
N ALA A 24 38.98 -28.57 -0.31
CA ALA A 24 40.19 -28.53 -1.15
C ALA A 24 40.04 -29.11 -2.57
N ASP A 25 40.74 -28.69 -3.63
CA ASP A 25 41.57 -27.52 -3.94
C ASP A 25 41.78 -27.51 -5.47
N SER A 26 42.08 -26.34 -6.02
CA SER A 26 43.00 -26.07 -7.14
C SER A 26 43.02 -26.90 -8.45
N ALA A 27 42.72 -26.18 -9.53
CA ALA A 27 43.53 -26.02 -10.75
C ALA A 27 44.07 -27.25 -11.55
N ALA A 28 43.53 -27.34 -12.77
CA ALA A 28 44.25 -27.40 -14.05
C ALA A 28 44.67 -28.76 -14.67
N LEU A 29 44.48 -28.77 -16.00
CA LEU A 29 45.26 -29.41 -17.07
C LEU A 29 44.71 -30.68 -17.77
N LEU A 30 44.61 -30.51 -19.10
CA LEU A 30 44.56 -31.49 -20.20
C LEU A 30 43.17 -32.15 -20.42
N GLY A 31 42.40 -31.91 -21.48
CA GLY A 31 42.70 -31.46 -22.84
C GLY A 31 42.18 -32.54 -23.79
N TRP A 32 41.07 -32.29 -24.50
CA TRP A 32 40.77 -32.87 -25.83
C TRP A 32 39.64 -32.10 -26.53
N ALA A 33 39.92 -31.79 -27.79
CA ALA A 33 39.07 -31.06 -28.72
C ALA A 33 38.08 -31.98 -29.44
N ARG A 34 36.85 -31.49 -29.63
CA ARG A 34 36.01 -31.53 -30.87
C ARG A 34 34.53 -31.56 -30.51
N GLY A 35 33.76 -30.69 -31.18
CA GLY A 35 32.29 -30.77 -31.25
C GLY A 35 31.59 -29.54 -30.67
N GLN A 36 31.51 -28.46 -31.44
CA GLN A 36 30.52 -27.42 -31.22
C GLN A 36 29.13 -27.98 -31.57
N PRO A 37 28.14 -28.02 -30.65
CA PRO A 37 26.76 -28.08 -31.08
C PRO A 37 26.32 -26.66 -31.45
N SER A 38 25.88 -26.51 -32.69
CA SER A 38 25.28 -25.30 -33.25
C SER A 38 24.20 -24.75 -32.33
N ALA A 39 24.39 -23.53 -31.82
CA ALA A 39 23.39 -22.79 -31.06
C ALA A 39 22.22 -22.44 -31.99
N VAL A 40 21.05 -22.98 -31.68
CA VAL A 40 19.77 -22.54 -32.25
C VAL A 40 19.57 -21.07 -31.86
N PRO A 41 19.25 -20.15 -32.80
CA PRO A 41 19.00 -18.76 -32.44
C PRO A 41 17.77 -18.67 -31.55
N GLN A 42 17.93 -18.23 -30.30
CA GLN A 42 16.78 -17.87 -29.48
C GLN A 42 16.17 -16.57 -30.01
N PRO A 43 14.85 -16.52 -30.29
CA PRO A 43 14.21 -15.28 -30.69
C PRO A 43 14.30 -14.26 -29.54
N GLY A 44 14.73 -13.06 -29.90
CA GLY A 44 15.21 -12.03 -29.00
C GLY A 44 14.27 -11.68 -27.84
N LEU A 45 14.85 -11.69 -26.63
CA LEU A 45 14.34 -10.93 -25.49
C LEU A 45 14.55 -9.45 -25.79
N THR A 46 13.51 -8.80 -26.32
CA THR A 46 13.41 -7.35 -26.32
C THR A 46 13.62 -6.84 -24.90
N PRO A 47 14.49 -5.84 -24.64
CA PRO A 47 14.57 -5.23 -23.33
C PRO A 47 13.18 -4.72 -22.97
N VAL A 48 12.63 -5.16 -21.84
CA VAL A 48 11.36 -4.63 -21.33
C VAL A 48 11.54 -3.12 -21.22
N ALA A 49 10.87 -2.38 -22.11
CA ALA A 49 10.89 -0.93 -22.12
C ALA A 49 10.55 -0.47 -20.70
N ARG A 50 11.50 0.21 -20.07
CA ARG A 50 11.30 0.88 -18.79
C ARG A 50 10.18 1.88 -19.02
N ARG A 51 8.94 1.52 -18.66
CA ARG A 51 7.78 2.39 -18.84
C ARG A 51 8.00 3.61 -17.96
N HIS A 52 8.44 4.71 -18.58
CA HIS A 52 8.43 6.03 -17.99
C HIS A 52 6.96 6.45 -17.88
N TYR A 53 6.35 6.20 -16.72
CA TYR A 53 4.94 6.53 -16.44
C TYR A 53 4.66 8.04 -16.40
N SER A 54 5.70 8.89 -16.39
CA SER A 54 5.58 10.32 -16.11
C SER A 54 5.27 11.21 -17.32
N GLU A 55 5.55 10.78 -18.55
CA GLU A 55 5.44 11.68 -19.73
C GLU A 55 4.16 11.49 -20.55
N ALA A 56 3.32 10.50 -20.22
CA ALA A 56 2.08 10.22 -20.96
C ALA A 56 0.80 10.76 -20.28
N ALA A 57 0.92 11.59 -19.25
CA ALA A 57 -0.16 11.90 -18.31
C ALA A 57 -0.68 13.34 -18.38
N THR A 58 -0.29 14.13 -19.37
CA THR A 58 -0.86 15.48 -19.56
C THR A 58 -1.68 15.49 -20.84
N ASP A 59 -3.00 15.54 -20.66
CA ASP A 59 -4.07 15.68 -21.65
C ASP A 59 -4.37 14.48 -22.57
N ARG A 60 -5.27 13.61 -22.08
CA ARG A 60 -6.13 12.73 -22.88
C ARG A 60 -7.55 12.91 -22.37
N GLU A 61 -8.55 12.86 -23.26
CA GLU A 61 -9.99 13.04 -22.92
C GLU A 61 -10.52 12.03 -21.88
N ASP A 62 -9.74 10.99 -21.55
CA ASP A 62 -10.01 9.95 -20.56
C ASP A 62 -9.06 10.01 -19.33
N ASP A 63 -8.80 11.17 -18.73
CA ASP A 63 -8.14 11.25 -17.41
C ASP A 63 -9.17 11.46 -16.29
N PRO A 64 -9.86 10.41 -15.82
CA PRO A 64 -10.81 10.55 -14.74
C PRO A 64 -10.05 10.82 -13.43
N ASN A 65 -10.64 11.67 -12.57
CA ASN A 65 -10.15 11.88 -11.22
C ASN A 65 -9.86 10.52 -10.54
N PHE A 66 -8.63 10.35 -10.07
CA PHE A 66 -8.14 9.06 -9.57
C PHE A 66 -9.02 8.49 -8.45
N PHE A 67 -9.62 9.34 -7.61
CA PHE A 67 -10.56 8.91 -6.58
C PHE A 67 -11.85 8.33 -7.17
N LYS A 68 -12.40 8.95 -8.22
CA LYS A 68 -13.60 8.48 -8.92
C LYS A 68 -13.38 7.16 -9.65
N MET A 69 -12.19 6.97 -10.21
CA MET A 69 -11.80 5.69 -10.79
C MET A 69 -11.85 4.56 -9.76
N VAL A 70 -11.31 4.78 -8.56
CA VAL A 70 -11.34 3.80 -7.47
C VAL A 70 -12.76 3.54 -6.96
N GLU A 71 -13.60 4.59 -6.85
CA GLU A 71 -15.02 4.43 -6.53
C GLU A 71 -15.74 3.55 -7.57
N GLY A 72 -15.44 3.69 -8.87
CA GLY A 72 -16.02 2.87 -9.92
C GLY A 72 -15.61 1.39 -9.85
N PHE A 73 -14.38 1.08 -9.41
CA PHE A 73 -14.00 -0.31 -9.12
C PHE A 73 -14.76 -0.87 -7.92
N PHE A 74 -14.94 -0.07 -6.88
CA PHE A 74 -15.71 -0.46 -5.71
C PHE A 74 -17.18 -0.72 -6.04
N ASP A 75 -17.81 0.17 -6.82
CA ASP A 75 -19.23 0.05 -7.19
C ASP A 75 -19.49 -1.20 -8.04
N ARG A 76 -18.57 -1.55 -8.95
CA ARG A 76 -18.63 -2.82 -9.69
C ARG A 76 -18.50 -4.04 -8.79
N GLY A 77 -17.62 -4.00 -7.80
CA GLY A 77 -17.50 -5.09 -6.83
C GLY A 77 -18.76 -5.20 -5.97
N ALA A 78 -19.30 -4.07 -5.52
CA ALA A 78 -20.48 -3.98 -4.69
C ALA A 78 -21.73 -4.57 -5.37
N SER A 79 -21.94 -4.30 -6.66
CA SER A 79 -23.09 -4.85 -7.39
C SER A 79 -23.05 -6.38 -7.50
N ILE A 80 -21.87 -6.97 -7.62
CA ILE A 80 -21.70 -8.44 -7.73
C ILE A 80 -22.00 -9.11 -6.39
N VAL A 81 -21.59 -8.51 -5.27
CA VAL A 81 -21.73 -9.13 -3.94
C VAL A 81 -22.99 -8.71 -3.19
N GLU A 82 -23.76 -7.74 -3.70
CA GLU A 82 -24.92 -7.17 -3.01
C GLU A 82 -25.92 -8.26 -2.60
N ASP A 83 -26.31 -9.13 -3.53
CA ASP A 83 -27.31 -10.18 -3.26
C ASP A 83 -26.81 -11.19 -2.24
N LYS A 84 -25.53 -11.59 -2.33
CA LYS A 84 -24.90 -12.47 -1.35
C LYS A 84 -24.84 -11.82 0.05
N LEU A 85 -24.52 -10.54 0.13
CA LEU A 85 -24.47 -9.81 1.40
C LEU A 85 -25.85 -9.69 2.07
N VAL A 86 -26.93 -9.61 1.27
CA VAL A 86 -28.30 -9.60 1.78
C VAL A 86 -28.69 -10.99 2.32
N GLU A 87 -28.33 -12.06 1.61
CA GLU A 87 -28.55 -13.44 2.04
C GLU A 87 -27.79 -13.77 3.34
N ASP A 88 -26.52 -13.36 3.43
CA ASP A 88 -25.67 -13.60 4.61
C ASP A 88 -26.11 -12.79 5.85
N LEU A 89 -26.96 -11.78 5.68
CA LEU A 89 -27.42 -10.90 6.76
C LEU A 89 -28.47 -11.60 7.63
N LYS A 90 -28.02 -12.17 8.76
CA LYS A 90 -28.84 -12.85 9.77
C LYS A 90 -29.61 -11.86 10.66
N THR A 91 -30.51 -11.06 10.08
CA THR A 91 -31.43 -10.18 10.81
C THR A 91 -32.89 -10.61 10.62
N ARG A 92 -33.75 -10.26 11.57
CA ARG A 92 -35.22 -10.51 11.52
C ARG A 92 -35.98 -9.48 10.65
N GLU A 93 -35.25 -8.61 9.95
CA GLU A 93 -35.80 -7.50 9.16
C GLU A 93 -36.33 -7.99 7.80
N ASN A 94 -37.19 -7.19 7.16
CA ASN A 94 -37.69 -7.49 5.82
C ASN A 94 -36.56 -7.44 4.77
N GLU A 95 -36.70 -8.17 3.66
CA GLU A 95 -35.69 -8.23 2.59
C GLU A 95 -35.30 -6.84 2.03
N GLU A 96 -36.28 -5.95 1.87
CA GLU A 96 -36.03 -4.57 1.43
C GLU A 96 -35.19 -3.79 2.46
N GLN A 97 -35.46 -3.97 3.75
CA GLN A 97 -34.71 -3.33 4.83
C GLN A 97 -33.27 -3.87 4.88
N LYS A 98 -33.07 -5.18 4.69
CA LYS A 98 -31.74 -5.78 4.57
C LYS A 98 -30.95 -5.18 3.41
N ARG A 99 -31.56 -5.07 2.23
CA ARG A 99 -30.93 -4.46 1.05
C ARG A 99 -30.56 -3.00 1.29
N ASN A 100 -31.47 -2.22 1.88
CA ASN A 100 -31.21 -0.83 2.23
C ASN A 100 -30.07 -0.68 3.26
N ARG A 101 -29.99 -1.61 4.22
CA ARG A 101 -28.91 -1.67 5.20
C ARG A 101 -27.56 -2.01 4.56
N VAL A 102 -27.50 -3.02 3.69
CA VAL A 102 -26.29 -3.38 2.93
C VAL A 102 -25.82 -2.19 2.09
N ARG A 103 -26.71 -1.55 1.33
CA ARG A 103 -26.39 -0.34 0.57
C ARG A 103 -25.96 0.83 1.46
N GLY A 104 -26.52 0.95 2.67
CA GLY A 104 -26.09 1.93 3.66
C GLY A 104 -24.66 1.70 4.14
N ILE A 105 -24.32 0.44 4.47
CA ILE A 105 -22.96 0.06 4.90
C ILE A 105 -21.96 0.30 3.78
N LEU A 106 -22.27 -0.10 2.55
CA LEU A 106 -21.39 0.14 1.40
C LEU A 106 -21.15 1.64 1.16
N ARG A 107 -22.17 2.47 1.33
CA ARG A 107 -22.03 3.94 1.26
C ARG A 107 -21.14 4.53 2.35
N ILE A 108 -21.09 3.93 3.53
CA ILE A 108 -20.20 4.35 4.62
C ILE A 108 -18.75 3.91 4.33
N ILE A 109 -18.55 2.77 3.66
CA ILE A 109 -17.20 2.24 3.36
C ILE A 109 -16.49 3.06 2.27
N LYS A 110 -17.22 3.63 1.30
CA LYS A 110 -16.65 4.34 0.14
C LYS A 110 -15.82 5.59 0.47
N PRO A 111 -16.32 6.56 1.25
CA PRO A 111 -15.57 7.79 1.52
C PRO A 111 -14.45 7.56 2.53
N CYS A 112 -13.41 8.40 2.46
CA CYS A 112 -12.40 8.41 3.52
C CYS A 112 -12.97 9.04 4.79
N ASN A 113 -12.81 8.36 5.94
CA ASN A 113 -13.23 8.89 7.25
C ASN A 113 -12.56 10.21 7.62
N HIS A 114 -11.24 10.32 7.39
CA HIS A 114 -10.48 11.51 7.76
C HIS A 114 -9.45 11.87 6.70
N VAL A 115 -9.32 13.17 6.43
CA VAL A 115 -8.29 13.73 5.57
C VAL A 115 -7.70 14.93 6.28
N LEU A 116 -6.38 14.91 6.48
CA LEU A 116 -5.63 16.00 7.08
C LEU A 116 -4.78 16.66 6.00
N SER A 117 -4.99 17.95 5.80
CA SER A 117 -4.14 18.82 4.99
C SER A 117 -3.28 19.66 5.92
N LEU A 118 -1.99 19.73 5.64
CA LEU A 118 -0.99 20.44 6.42
C LEU A 118 -0.22 21.38 5.51
N SER A 119 0.02 22.59 6.00
CA SER A 119 0.96 23.54 5.43
C SER A 119 1.92 23.92 6.56
N PHE A 120 3.20 23.65 6.40
CA PHE A 120 4.20 23.94 7.43
C PHE A 120 5.44 24.60 6.83
N PRO A 121 6.01 25.61 7.52
CA PRO A 121 7.22 26.26 7.05
C PRO A 121 8.47 25.44 7.38
N ILE A 122 9.42 25.43 6.46
CA ILE A 122 10.78 24.95 6.65
C ILE A 122 11.79 26.06 6.35
N ARG A 123 12.94 26.00 7.02
CA ARG A 123 14.09 26.83 6.67
C ARG A 123 15.02 26.01 5.79
N ARG A 124 15.22 26.49 4.56
CA ARG A 124 16.15 25.94 3.59
C ARG A 124 17.60 26.14 4.02
N ASP A 125 18.51 25.41 3.39
CA ASP A 125 19.94 25.51 3.71
C ASP A 125 20.56 26.85 3.25
N ASP A 126 19.96 27.51 2.25
CA ASP A 126 20.31 28.89 1.83
C ASP A 126 19.81 29.98 2.81
N GLY A 127 19.07 29.58 3.85
CA GLY A 127 18.50 30.47 4.85
C GLY A 127 17.11 31.02 4.49
N SER A 128 16.59 30.75 3.29
CA SER A 128 15.22 31.11 2.90
C SER A 128 14.17 30.27 3.64
N TRP A 129 12.94 30.77 3.68
CA TRP A 129 11.79 30.06 4.24
C TRP A 129 10.86 29.62 3.13
N GLU A 130 10.46 28.36 3.17
CA GLU A 130 9.55 27.75 2.20
C GLU A 130 8.40 27.08 2.94
N VAL A 131 7.18 27.21 2.42
CA VAL A 131 5.99 26.52 2.95
C VAL A 131 5.76 25.26 2.14
N ILE A 132 5.73 24.11 2.82
CA ILE A 132 5.48 22.83 2.20
C ILE A 132 4.06 22.35 2.52
N GLU A 133 3.41 21.83 1.50
CA GLU A 133 2.10 21.18 1.61
C GLU A 133 2.26 19.67 1.80
N GLY A 134 1.48 19.12 2.71
CA GLY A 134 1.41 17.68 2.95
C GLY A 134 0.00 17.23 3.30
N TYR A 135 -0.31 16.00 2.94
CA TYR A 135 -1.63 15.42 3.12
C TYR A 135 -1.52 14.03 3.75
N ARG A 136 -2.51 13.67 4.57
CA ARG A 136 -2.68 12.30 5.06
C ARG A 136 -4.15 11.95 5.12
N ALA A 137 -4.55 10.93 4.37
CA ALA A 137 -5.89 10.37 4.39
C ALA A 137 -5.91 9.05 5.17
N GLN A 138 -6.93 8.88 6.00
CA GLN A 138 -7.32 7.61 6.61
C GLN A 138 -8.66 7.22 6.02
N HIS A 139 -8.68 6.12 5.27
CA HIS A 139 -9.88 5.69 4.58
C HIS A 139 -10.85 5.02 5.55
N SER A 140 -10.39 3.99 6.27
CA SER A 140 -11.23 3.20 7.15
C SER A 140 -10.53 2.86 8.45
N GLN A 141 -11.30 2.87 9.54
CA GLN A 141 -10.87 2.47 10.90
C GLN A 141 -11.54 1.16 11.35
N HIS A 142 -12.14 0.40 10.43
CA HIS A 142 -12.76 -0.91 10.73
C HIS A 142 -11.77 -1.89 11.38
N ARG A 143 -10.47 -1.71 11.09
CA ARG A 143 -9.34 -2.31 11.80
C ARG A 143 -8.38 -1.20 12.17
N THR A 144 -7.87 -1.25 13.40
CA THR A 144 -6.87 -0.30 13.90
C THR A 144 -5.59 -1.06 14.21
N PRO A 145 -4.41 -0.53 13.80
CA PRO A 145 -4.17 0.82 13.29
C PRO A 145 -4.33 0.98 11.77
N CYS A 146 -4.36 2.22 11.29
CA CYS A 146 -4.33 2.53 9.86
C CYS A 146 -2.92 2.41 9.29
N LYS A 147 -2.74 1.67 8.20
CA LYS A 147 -1.46 1.42 7.52
C LYS A 147 -1.41 2.13 6.17
N GLY A 148 -0.31 2.83 5.93
CA GLY A 148 -0.09 3.62 4.73
C GLY A 148 1.30 4.24 4.67
N GLY A 149 1.96 4.16 3.52
CA GLY A 149 3.27 4.81 3.30
C GLY A 149 3.14 6.31 2.99
N ILE A 150 4.25 7.03 3.03
CA ILE A 150 4.37 8.44 2.63
C ILE A 150 4.90 8.49 1.18
N ARG A 151 4.47 9.45 0.37
CA ARG A 151 4.99 9.69 -0.99
C ARG A 151 5.53 11.11 -1.10
N TYR A 152 6.72 11.27 -1.66
CA TYR A 152 7.27 12.57 -2.05
C TYR A 152 7.14 12.72 -3.56
N SER A 153 6.34 13.68 -4.02
CA SER A 153 6.19 14.02 -5.44
C SER A 153 5.44 15.35 -5.55
N THR A 154 5.69 16.09 -6.62
CA THR A 154 4.98 17.34 -6.95
C THR A 154 3.52 17.11 -7.35
N ASP A 155 3.19 15.90 -7.79
CA ASP A 155 1.87 15.52 -8.33
C ASP A 155 0.90 15.11 -7.21
N VAL A 156 1.39 15.09 -5.97
CA VAL A 156 0.59 14.75 -4.79
C VAL A 156 -0.54 15.77 -4.65
N SER A 157 -1.77 15.26 -4.71
CA SER A 157 -3.00 15.99 -4.46
C SER A 157 -3.84 15.30 -3.38
N VAL A 158 -4.82 16.01 -2.82
CA VAL A 158 -5.75 15.46 -1.84
C VAL A 158 -6.51 14.24 -2.41
N ASP A 159 -6.96 14.34 -3.66
CA ASP A 159 -7.70 13.27 -4.31
C ASP A 159 -6.84 12.04 -4.60
N GLU A 160 -5.57 12.25 -4.99
CA GLU A 160 -4.62 11.15 -5.16
C GLU A 160 -4.44 10.40 -3.83
N VAL A 161 -4.20 11.13 -2.74
CA VAL A 161 -3.96 10.54 -1.42
C VAL A 161 -5.20 9.80 -0.88
N LYS A 162 -6.41 10.31 -1.13
CA LYS A 162 -7.67 9.63 -0.78
C LYS A 162 -7.84 8.32 -1.55
N ALA A 163 -7.56 8.33 -2.85
CA ALA A 163 -7.69 7.15 -3.70
C ALA A 163 -6.67 6.07 -3.31
N LEU A 164 -5.43 6.46 -3.02
CA LEU A 164 -4.42 5.53 -2.54
C LEU A 164 -4.76 4.98 -1.14
N ALA A 165 -5.37 5.79 -0.26
CA ALA A 165 -5.79 5.34 1.07
C ALA A 165 -6.94 4.31 1.00
N SER A 166 -7.90 4.49 0.08
CA SER A 166 -8.96 3.51 -0.14
C SER A 166 -8.42 2.19 -0.70
N LEU A 167 -7.52 2.28 -1.69
CA LEU A 167 -6.80 1.11 -2.21
C LEU A 167 -6.03 0.35 -1.13
N MET A 168 -5.42 1.03 -0.15
CA MET A 168 -4.75 0.36 0.97
C MET A 168 -5.72 -0.44 1.84
N THR A 169 -6.97 0.02 2.01
CA THR A 169 -7.99 -0.72 2.77
C THR A 169 -8.36 -2.00 2.04
N TYR A 170 -8.68 -1.90 0.74
CA TYR A 170 -9.07 -3.05 -0.07
C TYR A 170 -7.92 -4.04 -0.23
N LYS A 171 -6.69 -3.55 -0.44
CA LYS A 171 -5.48 -4.37 -0.51
C LYS A 171 -5.29 -5.17 0.78
N CYS A 172 -5.38 -4.52 1.94
CA CYS A 172 -5.24 -5.21 3.23
C CYS A 172 -6.34 -6.26 3.46
N ALA A 173 -7.57 -5.98 3.03
CA ALA A 173 -8.66 -6.95 3.10
C ALA A 173 -8.45 -8.18 2.18
N VAL A 174 -7.87 -8.00 1.00
CA VAL A 174 -7.58 -9.10 0.05
C VAL A 174 -6.52 -10.07 0.60
N VAL A 175 -5.54 -9.58 1.37
CA VAL A 175 -4.46 -10.39 1.94
C VAL A 175 -4.67 -10.72 3.43
N ASP A 176 -5.89 -10.52 3.96
CA ASP A 176 -6.26 -10.76 5.37
C ASP A 176 -5.34 -10.09 6.41
N VAL A 177 -4.81 -8.90 6.08
CA VAL A 177 -3.99 -8.11 6.99
C VAL A 177 -4.90 -7.19 7.82
N PRO A 178 -4.83 -7.22 9.17
CA PRO A 178 -5.79 -6.54 10.03
C PRO A 178 -5.48 -5.04 10.22
N PHE A 179 -5.40 -4.27 9.13
CA PHE A 179 -5.16 -2.83 9.15
C PHE A 179 -6.20 -2.06 8.34
N GLY A 180 -6.56 -0.88 8.83
CA GLY A 180 -7.28 0.12 8.05
C GLY A 180 -6.38 0.75 7.00
N GLY A 181 -6.93 1.21 5.86
CA GLY A 181 -6.12 1.87 4.85
C GLY A 181 -5.83 3.33 5.19
N ALA A 182 -4.58 3.74 4.99
CA ALA A 182 -4.16 5.12 5.02
C ALA A 182 -3.16 5.40 3.89
N LYS A 183 -2.94 6.67 3.59
CA LYS A 183 -1.83 7.12 2.74
C LYS A 183 -1.47 8.55 3.12
N ALA A 184 -0.19 8.89 2.98
CA ALA A 184 0.26 10.27 3.05
C ALA A 184 1.05 10.67 1.81
N GLY A 185 1.08 11.96 1.52
CA GLY A 185 1.90 12.54 0.49
C GLY A 185 2.40 13.92 0.89
N VAL A 186 3.61 14.28 0.47
CA VAL A 186 4.20 15.60 0.66
C VAL A 186 4.55 16.14 -0.72
N LYS A 187 4.07 17.35 -1.01
CA LYS A 187 4.10 17.94 -2.33
C LYS A 187 5.45 18.61 -2.61
N ILE A 188 6.47 17.79 -2.80
CA ILE A 188 7.85 18.23 -3.07
C ILE A 188 8.51 17.34 -4.12
N ASN A 189 9.45 17.91 -4.88
CA ASN A 189 10.38 17.10 -5.68
C ASN A 189 11.62 16.80 -4.83
N PRO A 190 11.83 15.55 -4.37
CA PRO A 190 12.94 15.23 -3.47
C PRO A 190 14.33 15.50 -4.08
N LYS A 191 14.44 15.60 -5.41
CA LYS A 191 15.71 15.91 -6.10
C LYS A 191 16.15 17.36 -5.94
N ASN A 192 15.23 18.25 -5.55
CA ASN A 192 15.48 19.69 -5.43
C ASN A 192 15.88 20.10 -4.01
N TYR A 193 15.98 19.15 -3.08
CA TYR A 193 16.30 19.37 -1.68
C TYR A 193 17.54 18.58 -1.30
N THR A 194 18.30 19.11 -0.34
CA THR A 194 19.42 18.39 0.27
C THR A 194 18.90 17.31 1.24
N ASP A 195 19.75 16.34 1.59
CA ASP A 195 19.38 15.31 2.57
C ASP A 195 19.00 15.92 3.93
N ASN A 196 19.67 17.01 4.33
CA ASN A 196 19.37 17.76 5.55
C ASN A 196 18.00 18.45 5.47
N GLU A 197 17.66 19.04 4.32
CA GLU A 197 16.33 19.61 4.09
C GLU A 197 15.25 18.52 4.13
N LEU A 198 15.47 17.38 3.45
CA LEU A 198 14.53 16.25 3.45
C LEU A 198 14.30 15.68 4.85
N GLU A 199 15.34 15.61 5.68
CA GLU A 199 15.22 15.20 7.08
C GLU A 199 14.38 16.20 7.88
N LYS A 200 14.65 17.51 7.76
CA LYS A 200 13.87 18.57 8.43
C LYS A 200 12.39 18.50 8.04
N ILE A 201 12.10 18.32 6.74
CA ILE A 201 10.75 18.19 6.20
C ILE A 201 10.05 16.98 6.83
N THR A 202 10.70 15.82 6.80
CA THR A 202 10.12 14.57 7.26
C THR A 202 9.87 14.58 8.77
N ARG A 203 10.82 15.12 9.56
CA ARG A 203 10.66 15.30 11.00
C ARG A 203 9.51 16.25 11.32
N ARG A 204 9.46 17.41 10.67
CA ARG A 204 8.38 18.38 10.89
C ARG A 204 7.02 17.82 10.51
N PHE A 205 6.93 17.16 9.36
CA PHE A 205 5.70 16.49 8.91
C PHE A 205 5.25 15.44 9.92
N THR A 206 6.17 14.59 10.40
CA THR A 206 5.88 13.57 11.42
C THR A 206 5.37 14.20 12.72
N MET A 207 5.95 15.31 13.18
CA MET A 207 5.49 16.02 14.37
C MET A 207 4.09 16.59 14.20
N GLU A 208 3.77 17.21 13.06
CA GLU A 208 2.43 17.75 12.80
C GLU A 208 1.38 16.64 12.72
N LEU A 209 1.72 15.50 12.11
CA LEU A 209 0.85 14.32 12.13
C LEU A 209 0.63 13.80 13.56
N ALA A 210 1.66 13.80 14.41
CA ALA A 210 1.58 13.26 15.76
C ALA A 210 0.68 14.12 16.65
N LYS A 211 0.83 15.44 16.57
CA LYS A 211 -0.03 16.41 17.28
C LYS A 211 -1.50 16.24 16.94
N LYS A 212 -1.81 15.87 15.69
CA LYS A 212 -3.19 15.69 15.21
C LYS A 212 -3.71 14.26 15.36
N GLY A 213 -2.92 13.32 15.89
CA GLY A 213 -3.33 11.91 16.06
C GLY A 213 -3.36 11.10 14.77
N PHE A 214 -2.69 11.54 13.71
CA PHE A 214 -2.61 10.83 12.42
C PHE A 214 -1.41 9.86 12.34
N ILE A 215 -0.52 9.91 13.32
CA ILE A 215 0.59 8.97 13.52
C ILE A 215 0.75 8.74 15.03
N GLY A 216 0.84 7.47 15.45
CA GLY A 216 0.96 7.11 16.85
C GLY A 216 0.54 5.67 17.12
N LEU A 217 1.14 5.06 18.15
CA LEU A 217 0.85 3.70 18.64
C LEU A 217 -0.34 3.65 19.61
N LEU A 218 -1.14 4.72 19.70
CA LEU A 218 -2.19 4.86 20.72
C LEU A 218 -3.44 4.06 20.37
N ASN A 219 -3.31 2.74 20.47
CA ASN A 219 -4.38 1.86 20.91
C ASN A 219 -3.92 1.21 22.22
N ARG A 220 -4.60 1.49 23.33
CA ARG A 220 -4.29 1.03 24.69
C ARG A 220 -4.38 -0.49 24.89
N SER A 221 -4.57 -1.31 23.86
CA SER A 221 -4.94 -2.73 24.01
C SER A 221 -4.31 -3.71 23.01
N VAL A 222 -3.31 -3.33 22.20
CA VAL A 222 -2.68 -4.26 21.25
C VAL A 222 -1.14 -4.27 21.42
N PRO A 223 -0.50 -5.44 21.62
CA PRO A 223 0.95 -5.54 21.80
C PRO A 223 1.74 -5.01 20.58
N GLN A 224 2.71 -4.15 20.88
CA GLN A 224 3.41 -3.19 20.02
C GLN A 224 4.39 -3.77 18.97
N LYS A 225 4.31 -5.06 18.61
CA LYS A 225 5.41 -5.72 17.89
C LYS A 225 5.41 -5.58 16.36
N TYR A 226 4.37 -5.05 15.73
CA TYR A 226 4.28 -5.04 14.25
C TYR A 226 3.61 -3.78 13.69
N GLN A 227 4.20 -2.60 13.88
CA GLN A 227 3.80 -1.43 13.09
C GLN A 227 5.02 -0.60 12.68
N THR A 228 5.77 -1.13 11.72
CA THR A 228 6.88 -0.43 11.10
C THR A 228 6.36 0.79 10.34
N LEU A 229 6.79 1.98 10.80
CA LEU A 229 7.09 3.10 9.91
C LEU A 229 8.03 2.55 8.84
N PHE A 230 7.48 2.16 7.69
CA PHE A 230 8.27 2.18 6.46
C PHE A 230 7.93 3.54 5.85
N ILE A 231 8.73 4.52 6.23
CA ILE A 231 9.04 5.67 5.37
C ILE A 231 10.02 5.14 4.33
#